data_AF-A0A4Y1RY15-F1
#
_entry.id   AF-A0A4Y1RY15-F1
#
_cell.length_a   1.000
_cell.length_b   1.000
_cell.length_c   1.000
_cell.angle_alpha   90.00
_cell.angle_beta   90.00
_cell.angle_gamma   90.00
#
_symmetry.space_group_name_H-M   'P 1'
#
loop_
_entity.id
_entity.type
_entity.pdbx_description
1 polymer ?
#
loop_
_entity_poly.entity_id
_entity_poly.type
_entity_poly.pdbx_seq_one_letter_code
_entity_poly.pdbx_strand_id
1 'polypeptide(L)'
;MNVNVFRQQLEIAKELKRPASIHCVRAFGDLLQIMKSLGPFPAGVILHSYLGSAEMVPEFAYLGAYFSFSGFLMSMKVHKAKRMLKMVPSERILLETDAPDALPKSELDSAHLVEGASLPEELQSIEISSAPFAGARDVSTFPKEALNHPENIHKFLRPLFKP
;
A
#
# COMPACT_ATOMS: atom_id res chain seq x y z
N MET A 1 -7.95 18.99 0.16
CA MET A 1 -9.04 18.07 -0.23
C MET A 1 -10.29 18.89 -0.46
N ASN A 2 -10.92 18.83 -1.62
CA ASN A 2 -12.26 19.39 -1.79
C ASN A 2 -13.27 18.41 -1.17
N VAL A 3 -13.71 18.70 0.06
CA VAL A 3 -14.51 17.78 0.88
C VAL A 3 -15.82 17.41 0.20
N ASN A 4 -16.48 18.34 -0.49
CA ASN A 4 -17.78 18.09 -1.12
C ASN A 4 -17.65 17.10 -2.28
N VAL A 5 -16.66 17.31 -3.16
CA VAL A 5 -16.41 16.40 -4.30
C VAL A 5 -16.01 15.01 -3.79
N PHE A 6 -15.14 14.95 -2.78
CA PHE A 6 -14.70 13.69 -2.19
C PHE A 6 -15.85 12.89 -1.60
N ARG A 7 -16.76 13.54 -0.86
CA ARG A 7 -17.96 12.88 -0.30
C ARG A 7 -18.84 12.29 -1.39
N GLN A 8 -19.12 13.06 -2.44
CA GLN A 8 -19.93 12.59 -3.57
C GLN A 8 -19.30 11.39 -4.29
N GLN A 9 -17.97 11.39 -4.48
CA GLN A 9 -17.28 10.24 -5.08
C GLN A 9 -17.37 8.98 -4.22
N LEU A 10 -17.28 9.12 -2.89
CA LEU A 10 -17.46 7.98 -1.97
C LEU A 10 -18.91 7.46 -1.96
N GLU A 11 -19.90 8.35 -2.05
CA GLU A 11 -21.31 7.97 -2.17
C GLU A 11 -21.55 7.18 -3.46
N ILE A 12 -21.03 7.66 -4.60
CA ILE A 12 -21.10 6.93 -5.88
C ILE A 12 -20.43 5.56 -5.78
N ALA A 13 -19.24 5.46 -5.17
CA ALA A 13 -18.57 4.17 -4.99
C ALA A 13 -19.42 3.18 -4.17
N LYS A 14 -20.11 3.68 -3.12
CA LYS A 14 -21.02 2.89 -2.29
C LYS A 14 -22.26 2.44 -3.06
N GLU A 15 -22.89 3.33 -3.82
CA GLU A 15 -24.04 3.02 -4.68
C GLU A 15 -23.70 1.95 -5.72
N LEU A 16 -22.52 2.07 -6.34
CA LEU A 16 -22.02 1.13 -7.33
C LEU A 16 -21.45 -0.16 -6.72
N LYS A 17 -21.38 -0.25 -5.38
CA LYS A 17 -20.78 -1.37 -4.64
C LYS A 17 -19.35 -1.68 -5.10
N ARG A 18 -18.56 -0.63 -5.35
CA ARG A 18 -17.16 -0.74 -5.78
C ARG A 18 -16.19 -0.26 -4.70
N PRO A 19 -15.00 -0.87 -4.59
CA PRO A 19 -13.96 -0.34 -3.73
C PRO A 19 -13.49 1.04 -4.21
N ALA A 20 -13.11 1.90 -3.28
CA ALA A 20 -12.49 3.20 -3.56
C ALA A 20 -11.03 3.21 -3.10
N SER A 21 -10.11 3.67 -3.96
CA SER A 21 -8.73 3.97 -3.55
C SER A 21 -8.62 5.44 -3.17
N ILE A 22 -8.17 5.71 -1.95
CA ILE A 22 -8.16 7.04 -1.34
C ILE A 22 -6.73 7.45 -1.06
N HIS A 23 -6.31 8.51 -1.74
CA HIS A 23 -5.10 9.23 -1.41
C HIS A 23 -5.37 10.23 -0.28
N CYS A 24 -4.57 10.18 0.78
CA CYS A 24 -4.69 11.09 1.92
C CYS A 24 -3.33 11.46 2.49
N VAL A 25 -3.01 12.75 2.47
CA VAL A 25 -1.79 13.30 3.05
C VAL A 25 -2.18 14.35 4.08
N ARG A 26 -1.70 14.18 5.32
CA ARG A 26 -1.88 15.13 6.44
C ARG A 26 -3.34 15.46 6.82
N ALA A 27 -4.32 14.68 6.33
CA ALA A 27 -5.76 14.92 6.57
C ALA A 27 -6.51 13.67 7.06
N PHE A 28 -5.82 12.72 7.72
CA PHE A 28 -6.41 11.46 8.17
C PHE A 28 -7.54 11.63 9.20
N GLY A 29 -7.48 12.68 10.03
CA GLY A 29 -8.57 13.01 10.96
C GLY A 29 -9.86 13.35 10.23
N ASP A 30 -9.81 14.26 9.27
CA ASP A 30 -10.97 14.65 8.45
C ASP A 30 -11.48 13.46 7.62
N LEU A 31 -10.56 12.69 7.04
CA LEU A 31 -10.90 11.46 6.33
C LEU A 31 -11.68 10.49 7.22
N LEU A 32 -11.20 10.24 8.44
CA LEU A 32 -11.87 9.34 9.37
C LEU A 32 -13.27 9.84 9.73
N GLN A 33 -13.44 11.14 9.97
CA GLN A 33 -14.76 11.72 10.24
C GLN A 33 -15.73 11.54 9.05
N ILE A 34 -15.25 11.78 7.83
CA ILE A 34 -16.05 11.59 6.62
C ILE A 34 -16.43 10.12 6.46
N MET A 35 -15.47 9.19 6.59
CA MET A 35 -15.71 7.76 6.48
C MET A 35 -16.67 7.24 7.57
N LYS A 36 -16.59 7.75 8.81
CA LYS A 36 -17.56 7.44 9.87
C LYS A 36 -18.97 7.90 9.50
N SER A 37 -19.10 9.08 8.88
CA SER A 37 -20.41 9.63 8.50
C SER A 37 -21.07 8.93 7.33
N LEU A 38 -20.29 8.36 6.41
CA LEU A 38 -20.78 7.75 5.16
C LEU A 38 -20.78 6.21 5.20
N GLY A 39 -19.95 5.61 6.05
CA GLY A 39 -19.73 4.18 6.13
C GLY A 39 -20.92 3.39 6.70
N PRO A 40 -20.76 2.07 6.87
CA PRO A 40 -19.56 1.29 6.53
C PRO A 40 -19.39 1.12 5.01
N PHE A 41 -18.19 0.71 4.59
CA PHE A 41 -17.82 0.45 3.19
C PHE A 41 -17.57 -1.04 2.95
N PRO A 42 -18.61 -1.87 2.80
CA PRO A 42 -18.46 -3.33 2.68
C PRO A 42 -17.72 -3.78 1.41
N ALA A 43 -17.76 -2.97 0.34
CA ALA A 43 -16.97 -3.21 -0.87
C ALA A 43 -15.47 -2.91 -0.70
N GLY A 44 -15.08 -2.32 0.44
CA GLY A 44 -13.71 -1.98 0.78
C GLY A 44 -13.32 -0.54 0.44
N VAL A 45 -12.34 -0.02 1.16
CA VAL A 45 -11.65 1.24 0.86
C VAL A 45 -10.16 0.97 0.94
N ILE A 46 -9.39 1.33 -0.07
CA ILE A 46 -7.93 1.23 -0.04
C ILE A 46 -7.39 2.58 0.41
N LEU A 47 -6.73 2.63 1.57
CA LEU A 47 -5.92 3.75 1.98
C LEU A 47 -4.56 3.62 1.28
N HIS A 48 -4.45 4.30 0.15
CA HIS A 48 -3.25 4.32 -0.67
C HIS A 48 -2.09 5.01 0.07
N SER A 49 -0.91 4.41 -0.02
CA SER A 49 0.35 4.82 0.61
C SER A 49 0.14 5.29 2.05
N TYR A 50 -0.46 4.44 2.89
CA TYR A 50 -0.86 4.82 4.24
C TYR A 50 0.35 5.17 5.12
N LEU A 51 0.41 6.43 5.53
CA LEU A 51 1.40 6.96 6.46
C LEU A 51 0.75 7.61 7.70
N GLY A 52 -0.50 7.25 7.98
CA GLY A 52 -1.24 7.70 9.16
C GLY A 52 -0.72 7.06 10.45
N SER A 53 -1.30 7.46 11.59
CA SER A 53 -0.89 6.94 12.89
C SER A 53 -1.41 5.52 13.13
N ALA A 54 -0.77 4.79 14.05
CA ALA A 54 -1.21 3.44 14.42
C ALA A 54 -2.59 3.47 15.10
N GLU A 55 -2.90 4.52 15.86
CA GLU A 55 -4.13 4.68 16.62
C GLU A 55 -5.39 4.71 15.74
N MET A 56 -5.27 5.20 14.51
CA MET A 56 -6.41 5.31 13.59
C MET A 56 -6.69 3.99 12.85
N VAL A 57 -5.74 3.04 12.85
CA VAL A 57 -5.85 1.80 12.08
C VAL A 57 -7.07 0.96 12.46
N PRO A 58 -7.38 0.71 13.75
CA PRO A 58 -8.54 -0.12 14.11
C PRO A 58 -9.87 0.48 13.62
N GLU A 59 -10.00 1.80 13.73
CA GLU A 59 -11.18 2.55 13.29
C GLU A 59 -11.35 2.49 11.77
N PHE A 60 -10.26 2.71 11.03
CA PHE A 60 -10.29 2.56 9.57
C PHE A 60 -10.59 1.12 9.15
N ALA A 61 -9.97 0.12 9.78
CA ALA A 61 -10.20 -1.29 9.49
C ALA A 61 -11.67 -1.69 9.73
N TYR A 62 -12.26 -1.22 10.83
CA TYR A 62 -13.68 -1.41 11.14
C TYR A 62 -14.59 -0.85 10.05
N LEU A 63 -14.24 0.31 9.48
CA LEU A 63 -15.00 0.96 8.40
C LEU A 63 -14.80 0.28 7.03
N GLY A 64 -13.97 -0.76 6.93
CA GLY A 64 -13.73 -1.51 5.70
C GLY A 64 -12.40 -1.17 5.01
N ALA A 65 -11.47 -0.49 5.68
CA ALA A 65 -10.21 -0.12 5.07
C ALA A 65 -9.25 -1.31 4.87
N TYR A 66 -8.54 -1.25 3.74
CA TYR A 66 -7.28 -1.93 3.44
C TYR A 66 -6.18 -0.87 3.40
N PHE A 67 -4.95 -1.25 3.73
CA PHE A 67 -3.83 -0.33 3.90
C PHE A 67 -2.74 -0.70 2.91
N SER A 68 -2.53 0.15 1.91
CA SER A 68 -1.48 -0.03 0.92
C SER A 68 -0.20 0.68 1.38
N PHE A 69 0.95 0.04 1.17
CA PHE A 69 2.26 0.60 1.51
C PHE A 69 3.17 0.68 0.28
N SER A 70 3.69 1.88 0.06
CA SER A 70 4.71 2.18 -0.96
C SER A 70 6.09 2.40 -0.35
N GLY A 71 7.09 2.70 -1.18
CA GLY A 71 8.44 3.05 -0.70
C GLY A 71 8.47 4.31 0.19
N PHE A 72 7.42 5.13 0.20
CA PHE A 72 7.30 6.24 1.15
C PHE A 72 7.26 5.79 2.61
N LEU A 73 6.89 4.53 2.89
CA LEU A 73 6.98 3.95 4.23
C LEU A 73 8.41 4.06 4.80
N MET A 74 9.44 3.97 3.95
CA MET A 74 10.85 4.08 4.35
C MET A 74 11.23 5.50 4.82
N SER A 75 10.42 6.51 4.53
CA SER A 75 10.61 7.88 5.04
C SER A 75 10.09 8.06 6.47
N MET A 76 9.23 7.15 6.95
CA MET A 76 8.67 7.21 8.29
C MET A 76 9.72 6.81 9.34
N LYS A 77 9.71 7.46 10.51
CA LYS A 77 10.55 7.04 11.64
C LYS A 77 10.30 5.56 11.96
N VAL A 78 11.36 4.75 12.03
CA VAL A 78 11.29 3.28 12.17
C VAL A 78 10.35 2.81 13.28
N HIS A 79 10.41 3.42 14.47
CA HIS A 79 9.54 3.05 15.60
C HIS A 79 8.05 3.32 15.32
N LYS A 80 7.72 4.40 14.59
CA LYS A 80 6.35 4.72 14.18
C LYS A 80 5.86 3.73 13.13
N ALA A 81 6.68 3.44 12.13
CA ALA A 81 6.36 2.46 11.08
C ALA A 81 6.10 1.08 11.68
N LYS A 82 7.00 0.57 12.53
CA LYS A 82 6.82 -0.71 13.25
C LYS A 82 5.51 -0.76 14.04
N ARG A 83 5.20 0.30 14.78
CA ARG A 83 3.98 0.35 15.60
C ARG A 83 2.72 0.41 14.75
N MET A 84 2.72 1.16 13.65
CA MET A 84 1.61 1.24 12.72
C MET A 84 1.37 -0.12 12.05
N LEU A 85 2.42 -0.74 11.49
CA LEU A 85 2.30 -2.03 10.79
C LEU A 85 1.82 -3.16 11.72
N LYS A 86 2.24 -3.14 13.00
CA LYS A 86 1.74 -4.07 14.02
C LYS A 86 0.24 -3.95 14.30
N MET A 87 -0.36 -2.80 14.04
CA MET A 87 -1.79 -2.57 14.29
C MET A 87 -2.65 -2.97 13.08
N VAL A 88 -2.06 -3.07 11.89
CA VAL A 88 -2.82 -3.41 10.69
C VAL A 88 -3.10 -4.92 10.67
N PRO A 89 -4.37 -5.34 10.54
CA PRO A 89 -4.70 -6.75 10.34
C PRO A 89 -4.00 -7.29 9.10
N SER A 90 -3.38 -8.47 9.20
CA SER A 90 -2.53 -9.01 8.15
C SER A 90 -3.29 -9.24 6.84
N GLU A 91 -4.57 -9.58 6.90
CA GLU A 91 -5.43 -9.78 5.72
C GLU A 91 -5.84 -8.46 5.03
N ARG A 92 -5.47 -7.31 5.59
CA ARG A 92 -5.80 -5.97 5.09
C ARG A 92 -4.59 -5.18 4.62
N ILE A 93 -3.40 -5.78 4.60
CA ILE A 93 -2.19 -5.14 4.09
C ILE A 93 -2.09 -5.37 2.58
N LEU A 94 -1.82 -4.30 1.84
CA LEU A 94 -1.55 -4.28 0.40
C LEU A 94 -0.17 -3.68 0.15
N LEU A 95 0.42 -4.01 -1.00
CA LEU A 95 1.69 -3.48 -1.44
C LEU A 95 1.50 -2.74 -2.76
N GLU A 96 2.16 -1.61 -2.92
CA GLU A 96 2.16 -0.84 -4.16
C GLU A 96 3.51 -0.18 -4.40
N THR A 97 3.78 0.23 -5.64
CA THR A 97 5.02 0.93 -5.98
C THR A 97 4.91 2.43 -5.81
N ASP A 98 3.71 2.99 -6.05
CA ASP A 98 3.47 4.43 -6.18
C ASP A 98 4.53 5.12 -7.06
N ALA A 99 4.91 4.43 -8.14
CA ALA A 99 5.89 4.91 -9.10
C ALA A 99 5.30 6.06 -9.92
N PRO A 100 6.11 7.08 -10.27
CA PRO A 100 7.57 7.13 -10.12
C PRO A 100 8.06 7.69 -8.77
N ASP A 101 7.15 8.14 -7.90
CA ASP A 101 7.51 9.03 -6.79
C ASP A 101 8.02 8.30 -5.53
N ALA A 102 7.52 7.09 -5.27
CA ALA A 102 7.85 6.33 -4.06
C ALA A 102 8.92 5.24 -4.27
N LEU A 103 9.93 5.53 -5.11
CA LEU A 103 11.06 4.61 -5.31
C LEU A 103 11.70 4.23 -3.95
N PRO A 104 11.88 2.93 -3.66
CA PRO A 104 12.51 2.49 -2.43
C PRO A 104 13.90 3.09 -2.28
N LYS A 105 14.19 3.64 -1.11
CA LYS A 105 15.54 4.12 -0.76
C LYS A 105 16.39 2.92 -0.34
N SER A 106 16.84 2.12 -1.29
CA SER A 106 17.95 1.20 -1.07
C SER A 106 19.18 1.73 -1.81
N GLU A 107 20.32 1.85 -1.13
CA GLU A 107 21.55 1.46 -1.79
C GLU A 107 21.39 -0.03 -2.11
N LEU A 108 21.37 -0.38 -3.40
CA LEU A 108 20.99 -1.71 -3.90
C LEU A 108 21.82 -2.85 -3.26
N ASP A 109 22.97 -2.50 -2.68
CA ASP A 109 23.89 -3.40 -1.95
C ASP A 109 23.35 -3.89 -0.59
N SER A 110 22.32 -3.24 -0.02
CA SER A 110 21.73 -3.61 1.28
C SER A 110 20.40 -4.36 1.14
N ALA A 111 19.97 -4.67 -0.09
CA ALA A 111 18.82 -5.52 -0.32
C ALA A 111 19.18 -6.95 0.12
N HIS A 112 18.95 -7.27 1.39
CA HIS A 112 18.90 -8.65 1.83
C HIS A 112 17.68 -9.29 1.16
N LEU A 113 17.89 -9.86 -0.03
CA LEU A 113 17.02 -10.87 -0.57
C LEU A 113 16.84 -11.91 0.53
N VAL A 114 15.58 -12.17 0.89
CA VAL A 114 15.27 -13.24 1.82
C VAL A 114 15.81 -14.52 1.20
N GLU A 115 16.80 -15.13 1.85
CA GLU A 115 17.37 -16.42 1.46
C GLU A 115 16.23 -17.41 1.20
N GLY A 116 16.07 -17.81 -0.08
CA GLY A 116 15.00 -18.71 -0.53
C GLY A 116 14.00 -18.14 -1.54
N ALA A 117 14.07 -16.86 -1.93
CA ALA A 117 13.36 -16.37 -3.11
C ALA A 117 14.28 -16.44 -4.34
N SER A 118 14.22 -17.53 -5.09
CA SER A 118 14.82 -17.57 -6.42
C SER A 118 14.08 -16.57 -7.32
N LEU A 119 14.82 -15.58 -7.83
CA LEU A 119 14.34 -14.74 -8.92
C LEU A 119 14.08 -15.63 -10.14
N PRO A 120 12.94 -15.48 -10.84
CA PRO A 120 12.74 -16.11 -12.14
C PRO A 120 13.94 -15.80 -13.05
N GLU A 121 14.43 -16.80 -13.79
CA GLU A 121 15.62 -16.69 -14.63
C GLU A 121 15.54 -15.52 -15.63
N GLU A 122 14.35 -15.03 -15.95
CA GLU A 122 14.15 -13.88 -16.85
C GLU A 122 14.67 -12.54 -16.28
N LEU A 123 14.89 -12.41 -14.97
CA LEU A 123 15.41 -11.18 -14.35
C LEU A 123 16.94 -11.18 -14.15
N GLN A 124 17.62 -12.30 -14.43
CA GLN A 124 19.06 -12.43 -14.19
C GLN A 124 19.93 -11.83 -15.30
N SER A 125 19.35 -11.47 -16.45
CA SER A 125 20.10 -11.02 -17.65
C SER A 125 19.89 -9.56 -18.03
N ILE A 126 19.20 -8.76 -17.22
CA ILE A 126 19.03 -7.33 -17.52
C ILE A 126 20.23 -6.53 -16.99
N GLU A 127 21.30 -6.47 -17.78
CA GLU A 127 22.29 -5.39 -17.66
C GLU A 127 21.62 -4.06 -18.04
N ILE A 128 21.14 -3.30 -17.05
CA ILE A 128 20.56 -1.98 -17.29
C ILE A 128 21.70 -0.97 -17.38
N SER A 129 22.27 -0.86 -18.57
CA SER A 129 23.03 0.32 -19.00
C SER A 129 22.14 1.57 -18.92
N SER A 130 22.77 2.68 -18.51
CA SER A 130 22.18 3.97 -18.15
C SER A 130 21.57 4.76 -19.32
N ALA A 131 20.57 4.20 -19.99
CA ALA A 131 19.81 4.88 -21.05
C ALA A 131 18.32 5.03 -20.67
N PRO A 132 17.64 6.09 -21.12
CA PRO A 132 16.25 6.36 -20.72
C PRO A 132 15.33 5.29 -21.29
N PHE A 133 14.58 4.59 -20.41
CA PHE A 133 13.74 3.47 -20.81
C PHE A 133 12.46 3.97 -21.51
N ALA A 134 12.57 4.13 -22.83
CA ALA A 134 11.44 4.13 -23.74
C ALA A 134 10.97 2.68 -23.92
N GLY A 135 9.84 2.32 -23.30
CA GLY A 135 9.24 1.00 -23.52
C GLY A 135 8.32 0.56 -22.38
N ALA A 136 7.10 1.09 -22.34
CA ALA A 136 6.04 0.46 -21.54
C ALA A 136 5.75 -0.94 -22.14
N ARG A 137 6.15 -2.01 -21.45
CA ARG A 137 5.69 -3.36 -21.76
C ARG A 137 4.42 -3.64 -20.96
N ASP A 138 3.45 -4.18 -21.69
CA ASP A 138 2.09 -4.47 -21.24
C ASP A 138 2.08 -5.42 -20.03
N VAL A 139 1.45 -4.98 -18.93
CA VAL A 139 1.37 -5.66 -17.63
C VAL A 139 0.23 -6.71 -17.63
N SER A 140 -0.33 -7.01 -18.80
CA SER A 140 -1.47 -7.92 -18.98
C SER A 140 -1.18 -9.40 -18.72
N THR A 141 0.08 -9.79 -18.50
CA THR A 141 0.51 -11.20 -18.37
C THR A 141 0.67 -11.72 -16.95
N PHE A 142 0.57 -10.89 -15.92
CA PHE A 142 0.61 -11.36 -14.53
C PHE A 142 -0.78 -11.78 -14.04
N PRO A 143 -0.94 -12.98 -13.43
CA PRO A 143 -2.18 -13.37 -12.78
C PRO A 143 -2.54 -12.33 -11.71
N LYS A 144 -3.70 -11.68 -11.87
CA LYS A 144 -4.14 -10.55 -11.03
C LYS A 144 -4.24 -10.92 -9.55
N GLU A 145 -4.35 -12.21 -9.22
CA GLU A 145 -4.43 -12.72 -7.85
C GLU A 145 -3.08 -12.78 -7.10
N ALA A 146 -1.93 -12.73 -7.80
CA ALA A 146 -0.64 -13.09 -7.18
C ALA A 146 0.05 -11.96 -6.38
N LEU A 147 -0.20 -10.69 -6.75
CA LEU A 147 0.55 -9.55 -6.19
C LEU A 147 0.00 -9.06 -4.83
N ASN A 148 -1.30 -9.28 -4.57
CA ASN A 148 -1.98 -8.86 -3.33
C ASN A 148 -2.40 -10.05 -2.44
N HIS A 149 -1.77 -11.21 -2.61
CA HIS A 149 -2.06 -12.38 -1.79
C HIS A 149 -1.56 -12.19 -0.34
N PRO A 150 -2.38 -12.45 0.69
CA PRO A 150 -2.04 -12.19 2.09
C PRO A 150 -0.75 -12.89 2.58
N GLU A 151 -0.41 -14.03 1.99
CA GLU A 151 0.84 -14.77 2.27
C GLU A 151 2.14 -13.98 1.97
N ASN A 152 2.10 -12.97 1.07
CA ASN A 152 3.29 -12.20 0.71
C ASN A 152 3.66 -11.13 1.75
N ILE A 153 2.74 -10.77 2.65
CA ILE A 153 2.94 -9.77 3.71
C ILE A 153 4.01 -10.23 4.72
N HIS A 154 4.07 -11.54 4.98
CA HIS A 154 5.08 -12.14 5.85
C HIS A 154 6.51 -11.99 5.31
N LYS A 155 6.69 -11.91 3.98
CA LYS A 155 8.02 -11.78 3.36
C LYS A 155 8.59 -10.36 3.49
N PHE A 156 7.76 -9.32 3.36
CA PHE A 156 8.22 -7.92 3.41
C PHE A 156 8.37 -7.37 4.83
N LEU A 157 7.58 -7.86 5.79
CA LEU A 157 7.58 -7.30 7.15
C LEU A 157 8.45 -8.06 8.16
N ARG A 158 9.02 -9.21 7.78
CA ARG A 158 9.90 -10.03 8.65
C ARG A 158 10.99 -9.23 9.40
N PRO A 159 11.65 -8.20 8.82
CA PRO A 159 12.65 -7.39 9.51
C PRO A 159 12.07 -6.49 10.62
N LEU A 160 10.76 -6.22 10.60
CA LEU A 160 10.08 -5.31 11.53
C LEU A 160 9.51 -6.02 12.77
N PHE A 161 9.44 -7.35 12.74
CA PHE A 161 8.83 -8.20 13.77
C PHE A 161 9.81 -9.06 14.58
N LYS A 162 11.14 -8.95 14.37
CA LYS A 162 12.10 -9.54 15.32
C LYS A 162 12.10 -8.77 16.65
N PRO A 163 12.21 -9.47 17.81
CA PRO A 163 12.22 -8.86 19.14
C PRO A 163 13.39 -7.88 19.33
#